data_AF-A0A9P7VB24-F1
#
_entry.id   AF-A0A9P7VB24-F1
#
_cell.length_a   1.000
_cell.length_b   1.000
_cell.length_c   1.000
_cell.angle_alpha   90.00
_cell.angle_beta   90.00
_cell.angle_gamma   90.00
#
_symmetry.space_group_name_H-M   'P 1'
#
loop_
_entity.id
_entity.type
_entity.pdbx_description
1 polymer ?
#
loop_
_entity_poly.entity_id
_entity_poly.type
_entity_poly.pdbx_seq_one_letter_code
_entity_poly.pdbx_strand_id
1 'polypeptide(L)'
;MTPYSILLLVVWFLTAKAIVSTAGKPSLHNLAWMVYMKTVKGGTHVKLHDKKQELIAINKEKKAISAQDEYAKWTKLNRKADKLSTEITQLQLEVNIDRTKVNKLIDWIFTILITIPIWFCRVWYRKSLLFYLPSGVLPYPLEWALALPFGLTGAVGMSVWMFAVNQVISSVIFLVSFPLKPSVSAPSKEEAVNNKNNK
;
A
#
# COMPACT_ATOMS: atom_id res chain seq x y z
N MET A 1 5.35 -9.82 34.61
CA MET A 1 5.66 -8.61 33.84
C MET A 1 5.24 -7.41 34.65
N THR A 2 6.13 -6.43 34.85
CA THR A 2 5.77 -5.18 35.52
C THR A 2 4.87 -4.33 34.61
N PRO A 3 3.96 -3.50 35.15
CA PRO A 3 3.07 -2.65 34.34
C PRO A 3 3.81 -1.80 33.29
N TYR A 4 5.01 -1.30 33.65
CA TYR A 4 5.87 -0.53 32.76
C TYR A 4 6.38 -1.33 31.55
N SER A 5 6.74 -2.61 31.75
CA SER A 5 7.21 -3.47 30.66
C SER A 5 6.15 -3.68 29.57
N ILE A 6 4.87 -3.72 29.96
CA ILE A 6 3.74 -3.88 29.04
C ILE A 6 3.54 -2.61 28.21
N LEU A 7 3.65 -1.44 28.85
CA LEU A 7 3.54 -0.15 28.16
C LEU A 7 4.63 0.04 27.12
N LEU A 8 5.88 -0.27 27.48
CA LEU A 8 7.02 -0.19 26.55
C LEU A 8 6.84 -1.14 25.37
N LEU A 9 6.39 -2.38 25.63
CA LEU A 9 6.12 -3.36 24.58
C LEU A 9 5.03 -2.85 23.63
N VAL A 10 3.92 -2.32 24.15
CA VAL A 10 2.84 -1.80 23.32
C VAL A 10 3.29 -0.62 22.46
N VAL A 11 4.02 0.34 23.03
CA VAL A 11 4.57 1.47 22.27
C VAL A 11 5.52 0.96 21.18
N TRP A 12 6.41 0.02 21.49
CA TRP A 12 7.31 -0.59 20.52
C TRP A 12 6.56 -1.23 19.36
N PHE A 13 5.55 -2.07 19.62
CA PHE A 13 4.75 -2.68 18.55
C PHE A 13 3.96 -1.65 17.72
N LEU A 14 3.41 -0.61 18.35
CA LEU A 14 2.68 0.46 17.64
C LEU A 14 3.60 1.29 16.75
N THR A 15 4.80 1.64 17.22
CA THR A 15 5.81 2.35 16.41
C THR A 15 6.29 1.48 15.25
N ALA A 16 6.62 0.20 15.50
CA ALA A 16 7.01 -0.75 14.46
C ALA A 16 5.92 -0.88 13.38
N LYS A 17 4.65 -1.01 13.78
CA LYS A 17 3.51 -1.02 12.86
C LYS A 17 3.47 0.25 11.99
N ALA A 18 3.62 1.41 12.62
CA ALA A 18 3.52 2.69 11.93
C ALA A 18 4.65 2.86 10.90
N ILE A 19 5.90 2.55 11.28
CA ILE A 19 7.08 2.60 10.40
C ILE A 19 6.92 1.68 9.20
N VAL A 20 6.52 0.42 9.44
CA VAL A 20 6.28 -0.54 8.36
C VAL A 20 5.19 -0.06 7.42
N SER A 21 4.12 0.52 7.97
CA SER A 21 3.00 1.01 7.16
C SER A 21 3.36 2.19 6.25
N THR A 22 4.26 3.08 6.70
CA THR A 22 4.61 4.32 6.00
C THR A 22 5.82 4.17 5.10
N ALA A 23 6.87 3.52 5.57
CA ALA A 23 8.13 3.36 4.82
C ALA A 23 8.26 1.98 4.16
N GLY A 24 7.67 0.95 4.75
CA GLY A 24 7.98 -0.46 4.43
C GLY A 24 7.10 -1.10 3.37
N LYS A 25 5.79 -0.79 3.32
CA LYS A 25 4.83 -1.53 2.48
C LYS A 25 5.19 -1.59 0.98
N PRO A 26 5.39 -0.46 0.26
CA PRO A 26 5.68 -0.53 -1.18
C PRO A 26 7.04 -1.17 -1.46
N SER A 27 8.04 -0.87 -0.62
CA SER A 27 9.39 -1.43 -0.74
C SER A 27 9.38 -2.94 -0.50
N LEU A 28 8.62 -3.44 0.48
CA LEU A 28 8.54 -4.86 0.76
C LEU A 28 7.73 -5.61 -0.29
N HIS A 29 6.62 -5.05 -0.79
CA HIS A 29 5.89 -5.64 -1.90
C HIS A 29 6.78 -5.77 -3.15
N ASN A 30 7.59 -4.75 -3.45
CA ASN A 30 8.54 -4.80 -4.56
C ASN A 30 9.66 -5.81 -4.33
N LEU A 31 10.21 -5.89 -3.11
CA LEU A 31 11.23 -6.89 -2.75
C LEU A 31 10.67 -8.31 -2.85
N ALA A 32 9.49 -8.54 -2.30
CA ALA A 32 8.80 -9.83 -2.39
C ALA A 32 8.54 -10.23 -3.84
N TRP A 33 8.15 -9.27 -4.68
CA TRP A 33 7.97 -9.51 -6.11
C TRP A 33 9.29 -9.83 -6.82
N MET A 34 10.39 -9.14 -6.50
CA MET A 34 11.72 -9.46 -7.05
C MET A 34 12.18 -10.87 -6.64
N VAL A 35 11.96 -11.25 -5.39
CA VAL A 35 12.24 -12.61 -4.90
C VAL A 35 11.38 -13.62 -5.67
N TYR A 36 10.09 -13.36 -5.84
CA TYR A 36 9.18 -14.23 -6.60
C TYR A 36 9.63 -14.41 -8.05
N MET A 37 10.01 -13.33 -8.75
CA MET A 37 10.54 -13.41 -10.12
C MET A 37 11.84 -14.20 -10.21
N LYS A 38 12.69 -14.15 -9.17
CA LYS A 38 13.96 -14.92 -9.14
C LYS A 38 13.74 -16.40 -8.85
N THR A 39 12.74 -16.75 -8.03
CA THR A 39 12.49 -18.14 -7.61
C THR A 39 11.66 -18.92 -8.62
N VAL A 40 10.64 -18.29 -9.22
CA VAL A 40 9.74 -18.97 -10.17
C VAL A 40 10.30 -18.90 -11.59
N LYS A 41 11.21 -19.81 -11.92
CA LYS A 41 11.70 -19.97 -13.30
C LYS A 41 10.56 -20.46 -14.21
N GLY A 42 10.30 -19.75 -15.30
CA GLY A 42 9.28 -20.14 -16.31
C GLY A 42 7.84 -19.74 -15.99
N GLY A 43 7.63 -18.87 -14.98
CA GLY A 43 6.30 -18.32 -14.69
C GLY A 43 5.76 -17.43 -15.82
N THR A 44 4.51 -17.01 -15.71
CA THR A 44 3.82 -16.15 -16.69
C THR A 44 4.60 -14.87 -17.02
N HIS A 45 5.37 -14.34 -16.05
CA HIS A 45 6.23 -13.17 -16.25
C HIS A 45 7.37 -13.39 -17.27
N VAL A 46 7.90 -14.61 -17.39
CA VAL A 46 8.92 -14.96 -18.40
C VAL A 46 8.28 -15.02 -19.79
N LYS A 47 7.14 -15.72 -19.91
CA LYS A 47 6.38 -15.79 -21.18
C LYS A 47 6.00 -14.40 -21.68
N LEU A 48 5.60 -13.50 -20.78
CA LEU A 48 5.29 -12.11 -21.08
C LEU A 48 6.50 -11.37 -21.63
N HIS A 49 7.67 -11.54 -21.02
CA HIS A 49 8.90 -10.93 -21.48
C HIS A 49 9.27 -11.40 -22.89
N ASP A 50 9.23 -12.71 -23.14
CA ASP A 50 9.55 -13.30 -24.45
C ASP A 50 8.59 -12.81 -25.54
N LYS A 51 7.28 -12.76 -25.24
CA LYS A 51 6.26 -12.25 -26.16
C LYS A 51 6.42 -10.76 -26.45
N LYS A 52 6.83 -9.95 -25.46
CA LYS A 52 7.16 -8.53 -25.68
C LYS A 52 8.37 -8.37 -26.59
N GLN A 53 9.40 -9.22 -26.44
CA GLN A 53 10.54 -9.22 -27.36
C GLN A 53 10.13 -9.60 -28.79
N GLU A 54 9.28 -10.61 -28.96
CA GLU A 54 8.75 -10.99 -30.27
C GLU A 54 7.97 -9.83 -30.93
N LEU A 55 7.13 -9.12 -30.16
CA LEU A 55 6.39 -7.96 -30.65
C LEU A 55 7.32 -6.80 -31.05
N ILE A 56 8.42 -6.57 -30.31
CA ILE A 56 9.43 -5.57 -30.67
C ILE A 56 10.11 -5.95 -32.00
N ALA A 57 10.48 -7.23 -32.18
CA ALA A 57 11.08 -7.72 -33.41
C ALA A 57 10.14 -7.53 -34.62
N ILE A 58 8.86 -7.92 -34.49
CA ILE A 58 7.85 -7.75 -35.54
C ILE A 58 7.60 -6.28 -35.86
N ASN A 59 7.56 -5.41 -34.84
CA ASN A 59 7.40 -3.98 -35.06
C ASN A 59 8.61 -3.37 -35.79
N LYS A 60 9.81 -3.89 -35.56
CA LYS A 60 11.01 -3.50 -36.31
C LYS A 60 10.90 -3.92 -37.78
N GLU A 61 10.49 -5.15 -38.05
CA GLU A 61 10.25 -5.66 -39.42
C GLU A 61 9.16 -4.87 -40.13
N LYS A 62 8.03 -4.59 -39.45
CA LYS A 62 6.92 -3.80 -39.99
C LYS A 62 7.34 -2.38 -40.38
N LYS A 63 8.28 -1.77 -39.64
CA LYS A 63 8.82 -0.44 -39.95
C LYS A 63 9.82 -0.44 -41.11
N ALA A 64 10.42 -1.60 -41.42
CA ALA A 64 11.40 -1.73 -42.49
C ALA A 64 10.76 -1.92 -43.89
N ILE A 65 9.45 -2.11 -43.95
CA ILE A 65 8.70 -2.38 -45.20
C ILE A 65 7.76 -1.22 -45.55
N SER A 66 7.60 -0.94 -46.84
CA SER A 66 6.62 0.02 -47.35
C SER A 66 5.22 -0.59 -47.30
N ALA A 67 4.28 0.10 -46.65
CA ALA A 67 2.91 -0.39 -46.49
C ALA A 67 2.11 -0.40 -47.81
N GLN A 68 2.49 0.45 -48.78
CA GLN A 68 1.83 0.54 -50.09
C GLN A 68 2.37 -0.52 -51.05
N ASP A 69 3.70 -0.64 -51.15
CA ASP A 69 4.34 -1.56 -52.11
C ASP A 69 4.29 -3.02 -51.65
N GLU A 70 4.45 -3.28 -50.36
CA GLU A 70 4.42 -4.62 -49.77
C GLU A 70 3.15 -4.89 -48.95
N TYR A 71 1.98 -4.38 -49.38
CA TYR A 71 0.73 -4.41 -48.61
C TYR A 71 0.35 -5.80 -48.06
N ALA A 72 0.54 -6.88 -48.84
CA ALA A 72 0.24 -8.25 -48.40
C ALA A 72 1.11 -8.68 -47.20
N LYS A 73 2.42 -8.38 -47.26
CA LYS A 73 3.38 -8.68 -46.19
C LYS A 73 3.16 -7.78 -44.97
N TRP A 74 2.89 -6.49 -45.21
CA TRP A 74 2.52 -5.53 -44.17
C TRP A 74 1.27 -5.98 -43.40
N THR A 75 0.22 -6.38 -44.12
CA THR A 75 -1.04 -6.84 -43.50
C THR A 75 -0.84 -8.10 -42.67
N LYS A 76 -0.03 -9.05 -43.16
CA LYS A 76 0.30 -10.28 -42.42
C LYS A 76 1.06 -9.97 -41.14
N LEU A 77 2.07 -9.09 -41.19
CA LEU A 77 2.81 -8.65 -40.00
C LEU A 77 1.93 -7.87 -39.02
N ASN A 78 1.02 -7.02 -39.53
CA ASN A 78 0.11 -6.27 -38.68
C ASN A 78 -0.84 -7.19 -37.91
N ARG A 79 -1.48 -8.16 -38.59
CA ARG A 79 -2.32 -9.17 -37.93
C ARG A 79 -1.56 -9.98 -36.89
N LYS A 80 -0.30 -10.34 -37.16
CA LYS A 80 0.57 -11.02 -36.19
C LYS A 80 0.84 -10.14 -34.96
N ALA A 81 1.11 -8.85 -35.17
CA ALA A 81 1.30 -7.89 -34.09
C ALA A 81 0.03 -7.70 -33.25
N ASP A 82 -1.14 -7.60 -33.88
CA ASP A 82 -2.44 -7.45 -33.20
C ASP A 82 -2.74 -8.68 -32.33
N LYS A 83 -2.49 -9.89 -32.86
CA LYS A 83 -2.62 -11.14 -32.10
C LYS A 83 -1.68 -11.16 -30.88
N LEU A 84 -0.41 -10.84 -31.07
CA LEU A 84 0.58 -10.80 -29.99
C LEU A 84 0.24 -9.73 -28.94
N SER A 85 -0.24 -8.56 -29.35
CA SER A 85 -0.69 -7.50 -28.43
C SER A 85 -1.83 -7.98 -27.52
N THR A 86 -2.76 -8.75 -28.08
CA THR A 86 -3.86 -9.35 -27.33
C THR A 86 -3.35 -10.39 -26.33
N GLU A 87 -2.46 -11.30 -26.76
CA GLU A 87 -1.81 -12.29 -25.89
C GLU A 87 -1.00 -11.62 -24.76
N ILE A 88 -0.24 -10.56 -25.05
CA ILE A 88 0.52 -9.79 -24.05
C ILE A 88 -0.41 -9.16 -23.03
N THR A 89 -1.54 -8.62 -23.46
CA THR A 89 -2.53 -8.00 -22.55
C THR A 89 -3.10 -9.04 -21.59
N GLN A 90 -3.42 -10.25 -22.08
CA GLN A 90 -3.88 -11.36 -21.24
C GLN A 90 -2.80 -11.80 -20.24
N LEU A 91 -1.57 -12.00 -20.69
CA LEU A 91 -0.45 -12.35 -19.82
C LEU A 91 -0.16 -11.26 -18.77
N GLN A 92 -0.31 -9.99 -19.13
CA GLN A 92 -0.13 -8.87 -18.20
C GLN A 92 -1.19 -8.91 -17.09
N LEU A 93 -2.44 -9.28 -17.41
CA LEU A 93 -3.49 -9.48 -16.40
C LEU A 93 -3.14 -10.63 -15.44
N GLU A 94 -2.69 -11.77 -15.97
CA GLU A 94 -2.26 -12.90 -15.15
C GLU A 94 -1.09 -12.54 -14.22
N VAL A 95 -0.07 -11.83 -14.72
CA VAL A 95 1.05 -11.35 -13.91
C VAL A 95 0.57 -10.38 -12.81
N ASN A 96 -0.40 -9.52 -13.10
CA ASN A 96 -0.98 -8.63 -12.10
C ASN A 96 -1.76 -9.42 -11.02
N ILE A 97 -2.45 -10.49 -11.39
CA ILE A 97 -3.12 -11.39 -10.46
C ILE A 97 -2.08 -12.05 -9.56
N ASP A 98 -0.98 -12.58 -10.11
CA ASP A 98 0.07 -13.21 -9.33
C ASP A 98 0.77 -12.22 -8.39
N ARG A 99 1.03 -10.99 -8.86
CA ARG A 99 1.55 -9.92 -8.01
C ARG A 99 0.61 -9.61 -6.85
N THR A 100 -0.69 -9.60 -7.11
CA THR A 100 -1.70 -9.40 -6.06
C THR A 100 -1.69 -10.54 -5.04
N LYS A 101 -1.54 -11.79 -5.49
CA LYS A 101 -1.41 -12.95 -4.57
C LYS A 101 -0.18 -12.82 -3.67
N VAL A 102 0.98 -12.46 -4.24
CA VAL A 102 2.22 -12.23 -3.48
C VAL A 102 2.03 -11.11 -2.46
N ASN A 103 1.45 -9.97 -2.87
CA ASN A 103 1.18 -8.86 -1.96
C ASN A 103 0.25 -9.27 -0.82
N LYS A 104 -0.82 -10.02 -1.11
CA LYS A 104 -1.74 -10.56 -0.09
C LYS A 104 -1.05 -11.47 0.91
N LEU A 105 -0.13 -12.32 0.45
CA LEU A 105 0.65 -13.19 1.33
C LEU A 105 1.51 -12.37 2.29
N ILE A 106 2.20 -11.34 1.79
CA ILE A 106 3.01 -10.44 2.61
C ILE A 106 2.16 -9.67 3.62
N ASP A 107 1.01 -9.15 3.19
CA ASP A 107 0.08 -8.45 4.07
C ASP A 107 -0.46 -9.37 5.17
N TRP A 108 -0.69 -10.65 4.85
CA TRP A 108 -1.10 -11.65 5.83
C TRP A 108 0.01 -11.95 6.85
N ILE A 109 1.26 -12.14 6.40
CA ILE A 109 2.42 -12.31 7.28
C ILE A 109 2.56 -11.11 8.23
N PHE A 110 2.45 -9.89 7.72
CA PHE A 110 2.48 -8.68 8.55
C PHE A 110 1.34 -8.61 9.54
N THR A 111 0.14 -9.01 9.12
CA THR A 111 -1.01 -9.05 10.01
C THR A 111 -0.73 -9.99 11.18
N ILE A 112 -0.17 -11.16 10.92
CA ILE A 112 0.19 -12.13 11.96
C ILE A 112 1.31 -11.61 12.85
N LEU A 113 2.38 -11.07 12.27
CA LEU A 113 3.57 -10.71 13.01
C LEU A 113 3.41 -9.42 13.85
N ILE A 114 2.59 -8.48 13.36
CA ILE A 114 2.47 -7.15 13.96
C ILE A 114 1.06 -6.92 14.52
N THR A 115 0.02 -7.11 13.71
CA THR A 115 -1.35 -6.73 14.08
C THR A 115 -1.94 -7.65 15.14
N ILE A 116 -1.72 -8.97 15.04
CA ILE A 116 -2.25 -9.95 16.01
C ILE A 116 -1.68 -9.72 17.42
N PRO A 117 -0.36 -9.56 17.62
CA PRO A 117 0.19 -9.25 18.95
C PRO A 117 -0.39 -7.98 19.59
N ILE A 118 -0.61 -6.93 18.79
CA ILE A 118 -1.23 -5.68 19.27
C ILE A 118 -2.66 -5.94 19.73
N TRP A 119 -3.44 -6.69 18.95
CA TRP A 119 -4.80 -7.07 19.31
C TRP A 119 -4.85 -7.96 20.54
N PHE A 120 -3.93 -8.92 20.65
CA PHE A 120 -3.77 -9.77 21.81
C PHE A 120 -3.51 -8.92 23.07
N CYS A 121 -2.56 -7.98 23.00
CA CYS A 121 -2.30 -7.05 24.11
C CYS A 121 -3.54 -6.23 24.47
N ARG A 122 -4.28 -5.74 23.46
CA ARG A 122 -5.51 -4.96 23.68
C ARG A 122 -6.59 -5.75 24.41
N VAL A 123 -6.76 -7.03 24.09
CA VAL A 123 -7.77 -7.90 24.71
C VAL A 123 -7.33 -8.37 26.08
N TRP A 124 -6.06 -8.78 26.23
CA TRP A 124 -5.53 -9.33 27.48
C TRP A 124 -5.43 -8.27 28.58
N TYR A 125 -4.98 -7.06 28.25
CA TYR A 125 -4.83 -5.94 29.18
C TYR A 125 -6.04 -5.00 29.18
N ARG A 126 -7.21 -5.45 28.71
CA ARG A 126 -8.40 -4.60 28.63
C ARG A 126 -8.89 -4.04 29.97
N LYS A 127 -8.61 -4.74 31.08
CA LYS A 127 -9.02 -4.35 32.44
C LYS A 127 -7.93 -3.60 33.23
N SER A 128 -6.74 -3.41 32.67
CA SER A 128 -5.68 -2.66 33.36
C SER A 128 -5.94 -1.16 33.22
N LEU A 129 -6.21 -0.52 34.36
CA LEU A 129 -6.27 0.94 34.48
C LEU A 129 -4.83 1.44 34.66
N LEU A 130 -4.38 2.31 33.76
CA LEU A 130 -3.00 2.78 33.75
C LEU A 130 -2.82 4.01 34.64
N PHE A 131 -3.78 4.94 34.55
CA PHE A 131 -3.75 6.20 35.27
C PHE A 131 -5.15 6.52 35.79
N TYR A 132 -5.19 7.06 37.02
CA TYR A 132 -6.39 7.63 37.61
C TYR A 132 -6.25 9.16 37.57
N LEU A 133 -7.27 9.85 37.08
CA LEU A 133 -7.34 11.30 37.15
C LEU A 133 -8.13 11.69 38.39
N PRO A 134 -7.65 12.67 39.19
CA PRO A 134 -8.44 13.18 40.30
C PRO A 134 -9.71 13.85 39.77
N SER A 135 -10.82 13.64 40.46
CA SER A 135 -12.14 14.14 40.06
C SER A 135 -12.14 15.67 39.95
N GLY A 136 -12.61 16.19 38.82
CA GLY A 136 -12.77 17.64 38.59
C GLY A 136 -11.64 18.30 37.79
N VAL A 137 -10.64 17.54 37.32
CA VAL A 137 -9.61 18.07 36.40
C VAL A 137 -10.17 18.24 34.99
N LEU A 138 -11.07 17.35 34.56
CA LEU A 138 -11.66 17.38 33.23
C LEU A 138 -13.18 17.57 33.31
N PRO A 139 -13.82 18.17 32.29
CA PRO A 139 -15.27 18.19 32.19
C PRO A 139 -15.83 16.75 32.19
N TYR A 140 -16.92 16.52 32.92
CA TYR A 140 -17.62 15.23 33.00
C TYR A 140 -17.78 14.47 31.66
N PRO A 141 -18.18 15.09 30.52
CA PRO A 141 -18.30 14.34 29.26
C PRO A 141 -16.98 13.77 28.77
N LEU A 142 -15.85 14.42 29.06
CA LEU A 142 -14.52 13.96 28.67
C LEU A 142 -14.04 12.83 29.60
N GLU A 143 -14.31 12.94 30.91
CA GLU A 143 -14.05 11.86 31.88
C GLU A 143 -14.83 10.59 31.53
N TRP A 144 -16.08 10.75 31.05
CA TRP A 144 -16.89 9.65 30.55
C TRP A 144 -16.35 9.06 29.25
N ALA A 145 -15.97 9.90 28.28
CA ALA A 145 -15.41 9.43 27.01
C ALA A 145 -14.09 8.66 27.20
N LEU A 146 -13.23 9.12 28.12
CA LEU A 146 -11.98 8.45 28.48
C LEU A 146 -12.19 7.09 29.16
N ALA A 147 -13.36 6.86 29.75
CA ALA A 147 -13.71 5.59 30.37
C ALA A 147 -14.16 4.53 29.35
N LEU A 148 -14.62 4.92 28.16
CA LEU A 148 -15.01 3.96 27.12
C LEU A 148 -13.79 3.22 26.55
N PRO A 149 -13.89 1.93 26.18
CA PRO A 149 -15.07 1.05 26.22
C PRO A 149 -15.21 0.19 27.49
N PHE A 150 -14.22 0.13 28.39
CA PHE A 150 -14.20 -0.82 29.52
C PHE A 150 -13.72 -0.25 30.87
N GLY A 151 -13.42 1.05 30.95
CA GLY A 151 -12.87 1.72 32.12
C GLY A 151 -13.95 2.26 33.07
N LEU A 152 -13.54 2.58 34.29
CA LEU A 152 -14.34 3.35 35.23
C LEU A 152 -14.18 4.85 34.92
N THR A 153 -15.23 5.64 35.14
CA THR A 153 -15.18 7.10 35.00
C THR A 153 -14.05 7.68 35.83
N GLY A 154 -13.17 8.47 35.19
CA GLY A 154 -11.97 9.04 35.82
C GLY A 154 -10.68 8.21 35.67
N ALA A 155 -10.71 7.04 35.01
CA ALA A 155 -9.52 6.23 34.76
C ALA A 155 -9.22 6.03 33.26
N VAL A 156 -7.94 6.09 32.89
CA VAL A 156 -7.48 5.84 31.51
C VAL A 156 -7.15 4.36 31.34
N GLY A 157 -7.97 3.70 30.53
CA GLY A 157 -7.76 2.31 30.14
C GLY A 157 -6.69 2.13 29.06
N MET A 158 -6.22 0.90 28.91
CA MET A 158 -5.23 0.50 27.91
C MET A 158 -5.63 0.89 26.47
N SER A 159 -6.91 0.76 26.10
CA SER A 159 -7.40 1.10 24.75
C SER A 159 -7.26 2.58 24.40
N VAL A 160 -7.59 3.47 25.35
CA VAL A 160 -7.48 4.92 25.19
C VAL A 160 -6.02 5.33 25.12
N TRP A 161 -5.17 4.72 25.95
CA TRP A 161 -3.73 4.91 25.87
C TRP A 161 -3.16 4.51 24.50
N MET A 162 -3.51 3.33 24.00
CA MET A 162 -3.09 2.87 22.67
C MET A 162 -3.56 3.81 21.56
N PHE A 163 -4.78 4.35 21.67
CA PHE A 163 -5.31 5.32 20.71
C PHE A 163 -4.50 6.61 20.73
N ALA A 164 -4.24 7.18 21.92
CA ALA A 164 -3.43 8.38 22.09
C ALA A 164 -2.01 8.19 21.53
N VAL A 165 -1.34 7.07 21.86
CA VAL A 165 -0.01 6.74 21.32
C VAL A 165 -0.03 6.65 19.79
N ASN A 166 -1.02 5.98 19.20
CA ASN A 166 -1.15 5.92 17.74
C ASN A 166 -1.31 7.31 17.12
N GLN A 167 -2.09 8.19 17.75
CA GLN A 167 -2.29 9.55 17.27
C GLN A 167 -0.98 10.36 17.31
N VAL A 168 -0.24 10.27 18.42
CA VAL A 168 1.07 10.94 18.55
C VAL A 168 2.05 10.43 17.50
N ILE A 169 2.16 9.10 17.32
CA ILE A 169 3.04 8.51 16.30
C ILE A 169 2.65 8.98 14.90
N SER A 170 1.36 9.01 14.58
CA SER A 170 0.84 9.49 13.29
C SER A 170 1.23 10.95 13.05
N SER A 171 1.05 11.82 14.04
CA SER A 171 1.42 13.23 13.97
C SER A 171 2.92 13.43 13.80
N VAL A 172 3.75 12.66 14.52
CA VAL A 172 5.21 12.70 14.37
C VAL A 172 5.63 12.28 12.96
N ILE A 173 5.08 11.18 12.45
CA ILE A 173 5.37 10.72 11.08
C ILE A 173 4.94 11.76 10.05
N PHE A 174 3.78 12.39 10.24
CA PHE A 174 3.31 13.47 9.37
C PHE A 174 4.32 14.63 9.37
N LEU A 175 4.72 15.12 10.54
CA LEU A 175 5.69 16.21 10.68
C LEU A 175 7.04 15.90 10.01
N VAL A 176 7.55 14.68 10.17
CA VAL A 176 8.81 14.25 9.55
C VAL A 176 8.66 14.07 8.03
N SER A 177 7.52 13.58 7.56
CA SER A 177 7.28 13.35 6.12
C SER A 177 6.89 14.62 5.36
N PHE A 178 6.36 15.64 6.04
CA PHE A 178 5.93 16.90 5.45
C PHE A 178 7.02 17.60 4.61
N PRO A 179 8.26 17.79 5.10
CA PRO A 179 9.31 18.42 4.30
C PRO A 179 9.80 17.59 3.10
N LEU A 180 9.50 16.28 3.07
CA LEU A 180 9.95 15.36 2.02
C LEU A 180 8.93 15.19 0.89
N LYS A 181 7.68 15.66 1.07
CA LYS A 181 6.67 15.56 0.02
C LYS A 181 6.94 16.62 -1.05
N PRO A 182 7.05 16.25 -2.35
CA PRO A 182 7.19 17.22 -3.41
C PRO A 182 5.99 18.17 -3.39
N SER A 183 6.25 19.47 -3.52
CA SER A 183 5.19 20.49 -3.58
C SER A 183 4.20 20.12 -4.68
N VAL A 184 2.93 20.01 -4.33
CA VAL A 184 1.84 19.76 -5.28
C VAL A 184 1.89 20.89 -6.33
N SER A 185 2.13 20.54 -7.59
CA SER A 185 2.11 21.49 -8.69
C SER A 185 0.71 22.12 -8.77
N ALA A 186 0.65 23.45 -8.80
CA ALA A 186 -0.60 24.20 -8.89
C ALA A 186 -1.46 23.67 -10.06
N PRO A 187 -2.80 23.58 -9.90
CA PRO A 187 -3.66 23.09 -10.96
C PRO A 187 -3.45 23.95 -12.21
N SER A 188 -2.97 23.34 -13.29
CA SER A 188 -2.96 23.99 -14.60
C SER A 188 -4.40 24.34 -14.93
N LYS A 189 -4.70 25.64 -15.09
CA LYS A 189 -5.99 26.09 -15.62
C LYS A 189 -6.25 25.32 -16.91
N GLU A 190 -7.21 24.40 -16.86
CA GLU A 190 -7.75 23.77 -18.05
C GLU A 190 -8.21 24.88 -19.00
N GLU A 191 -7.71 24.81 -20.22
CA GLU A 191 -7.84 25.80 -21.27
C GLU A 191 -9.33 26.06 -21.57
N ALA A 192 -9.80 27.24 -21.20
CA ALA A 192 -11.05 27.84 -21.68
C ALA A 192 -10.98 28.24 -23.17
N VAL A 193 -10.30 27.44 -24.01
CA VAL A 193 -10.07 27.71 -25.43
C VAL A 193 -10.99 26.89 -26.34
N ASN A 194 -11.65 25.84 -25.86
CA ASN A 194 -12.51 24.98 -26.70
C ASN A 194 -13.98 25.44 -26.83
N ASN A 195 -14.31 26.72 -26.63
CA ASN A 195 -15.68 27.22 -26.86
C ASN A 195 -15.75 28.56 -27.59
N LYS A 196 -14.83 28.77 -28.54
CA LYS A 196 -14.93 29.87 -29.54
C LYS A 196 -15.00 29.39 -31.00
N ASN A 197 -14.97 28.08 -31.25
CA ASN A 197 -15.06 27.52 -32.61
C ASN A 197 -16.43 26.88 -32.92
N ASN A 198 -17.46 27.16 -32.12
CA ASN A 198 -18.81 26.64 -32.42
C ASN A 198 -19.92 27.59 -31.95
N LYS A 199 -19.91 28.85 -32.43
CA LYS A 199 -21.13 29.64 -32.68
C LYS A 199 -20.86 30.84 -33.56
#